data_AF-A0A7L3X240-F1
#
_entry.id   AF-A0A7L3X240-F1
#
_cell.length_a   1.000
_cell.length_b   1.000
_cell.length_c   1.000
_cell.angle_alpha   90.00
_cell.angle_beta   90.00
_cell.angle_gamma   90.00
#
_symmetry.space_group_name_H-M   'P 1'
#
loop_
_entity.id
_entity.type
_entity.pdbx_description
1 polymer ?
#
loop_
_entity_poly.entity_id
_entity_poly.type
_entity_poly.pdbx_seq_one_letter_code
_entity_poly.pdbx_strand_id
1 'polypeptide(L)'
;NSHLPAYLVAAFIKRLSRLALTAPPEALLMVIPFICNLFRRHPACKVLVHRPNGPEGMSEDPYIMEEEEPSESRALESSLWEIQSLQNHYHPDVARAAAVLNQSLSEMEDDISGLLDLSAYELFDKEIKKKAVDVPLEFERIRGLFGKKNDIFAEHFALD
;
A
#
# COMPACT_ATOMS: atom_id res chain seq x y z
N ASN A 1 17.87 13.68 15.07
CA ASN A 1 17.21 14.27 16.25
C ASN A 1 16.21 15.34 15.83
N SER A 2 15.00 14.94 15.46
CA SER A 2 13.84 15.83 15.40
C SER A 2 12.97 15.54 16.62
N HIS A 3 12.61 16.57 17.38
CA HIS A 3 11.88 16.53 18.65
C HIS A 3 10.40 16.13 18.51
N LEU A 4 10.02 15.44 17.43
CA LEU A 4 8.63 15.07 17.20
C LEU A 4 8.26 13.85 18.04
N PRO A 5 7.16 13.91 18.80
CA PRO A 5 6.71 12.78 19.59
C PRO A 5 6.21 11.66 18.68
N ALA A 6 6.38 10.41 19.13
CA ALA A 6 6.03 9.24 18.35
C ALA A 6 4.53 9.18 17.98
N TYR A 7 3.65 9.67 18.85
CA TYR A 7 2.20 9.68 18.57
C TYR A 7 1.87 10.53 17.34
N LEU A 8 2.54 11.67 17.15
CA LEU A 8 2.29 12.58 16.05
C LEU A 8 2.73 11.95 14.73
N VAL A 9 3.91 11.35 14.73
CA VAL A 9 4.43 10.63 13.55
C VAL A 9 3.55 9.42 13.23
N ALA A 10 3.11 8.68 14.23
CA ALA A 10 2.19 7.55 14.05
C ALA A 10 0.83 7.99 13.49
N ALA A 11 0.26 9.07 13.99
CA ALA A 11 -0.98 9.66 13.47
C ALA A 11 -0.83 10.06 12.01
N PHE A 12 0.30 10.68 11.66
CA PHE A 12 0.60 11.05 10.28
C PHE A 12 0.76 9.81 9.37
N ILE A 13 1.54 8.81 9.79
CA ILE A 13 1.70 7.54 9.05
C ILE A 13 0.34 6.88 8.82
N LYS A 14 -0.48 6.76 9.86
CA LYS A 14 -1.78 6.07 9.80
C LYS A 14 -2.76 6.83 8.90
N ARG A 15 -2.87 8.15 9.05
CA ARG A 15 -3.72 8.98 8.17
C ARG A 15 -3.29 8.89 6.72
N LEU A 16 -1.98 8.98 6.46
CA LEU A 16 -1.43 8.87 5.11
C LEU A 16 -1.69 7.48 4.51
N SER A 17 -1.58 6.41 5.31
CA SER A 17 -1.85 5.03 4.89
C SER A 17 -3.34 4.81 4.57
N ARG A 18 -4.26 5.42 5.32
CA ARG A 18 -5.71 5.43 4.99
C ARG A 18 -5.98 6.11 3.65
N LEU A 19 -5.38 7.28 3.42
CA LEU A 19 -5.52 8.01 2.15
C LEU A 19 -4.90 7.25 0.98
N ALA A 20 -3.84 6.48 1.22
CA ALA A 20 -3.18 5.67 0.21
C ALA A 20 -4.10 4.61 -0.41
N LEU A 21 -5.10 4.08 0.32
CA LEU A 21 -6.03 3.09 -0.22
C LEU A 21 -6.81 3.54 -1.45
N THR A 22 -7.00 4.85 -1.62
CA THR A 22 -7.71 5.44 -2.76
C THR A 22 -6.79 6.23 -3.69
N ALA A 23 -5.49 6.22 -3.44
CA ALA A 23 -4.53 6.99 -4.20
C ALA A 23 -4.15 6.28 -5.51
N PRO A 24 -3.83 7.03 -6.58
CA PRO A 24 -3.33 6.44 -7.82
C PRO A 24 -1.91 5.87 -7.65
N PRO A 25 -1.46 4.96 -8.54
CA PRO A 25 -0.18 4.26 -8.40
C PRO A 25 1.04 5.19 -8.33
N GLU A 26 1.07 6.25 -9.12
CA GLU A 26 2.17 7.21 -9.14
C GLU A 26 2.35 7.90 -7.78
N ALA A 27 1.25 8.21 -7.10
CA ALA A 27 1.28 8.76 -5.74
C ALA A 27 1.72 7.70 -4.72
N LEU A 28 1.23 6.46 -4.86
CA LEU A 28 1.59 5.34 -3.99
C LEU A 28 3.09 5.02 -4.04
N LEU A 29 3.69 5.10 -5.22
CA LEU A 29 5.13 4.89 -5.42
C LEU A 29 5.98 5.90 -4.67
N MET A 30 5.46 7.09 -4.35
CA MET A 30 6.13 8.08 -3.49
C MET A 30 5.75 7.91 -2.01
N VAL A 31 4.46 7.73 -1.71
CA VAL A 31 3.92 7.66 -0.35
C VAL A 31 4.51 6.49 0.43
N ILE A 32 4.65 5.31 -0.20
CA ILE A 32 5.13 4.11 0.51
C ILE A 32 6.60 4.26 0.94
N PRO A 33 7.57 4.62 0.06
CA PRO A 33 8.94 4.90 0.49
C PRO A 33 9.03 6.02 1.53
N PHE A 34 8.17 7.03 1.44
CA PHE A 34 8.10 8.09 2.44
C PHE A 34 7.70 7.56 3.82
N ILE A 35 6.67 6.70 3.89
CA ILE A 35 6.29 5.98 5.12
C ILE A 35 7.44 5.11 5.63
N CYS A 36 8.13 4.38 4.76
CA CYS A 36 9.32 3.60 5.13
C CYS A 36 10.41 4.50 5.76
N ASN A 37 10.67 5.68 5.19
CA ASN A 37 11.60 6.65 5.76
C ASN A 37 11.13 7.18 7.12
N LEU A 38 9.83 7.37 7.34
CA LEU A 38 9.30 7.73 8.66
C LEU A 38 9.55 6.62 9.70
N PHE A 39 9.42 5.35 9.33
CA PHE A 39 9.79 4.23 10.23
C PHE A 39 11.28 4.15 10.52
N ARG A 40 12.14 4.48 9.54
CA ARG A 40 13.59 4.56 9.75
C ARG A 40 13.95 5.66 10.76
N ARG A 41 13.33 6.84 10.63
CA ARG A 41 13.54 7.99 11.53
C ARG A 41 12.92 7.80 12.91
N HIS A 42 11.78 7.10 13.00
CA HIS A 42 11.02 6.92 14.24
C HIS A 42 10.73 5.44 14.51
N PRO A 43 11.71 4.66 14.99
CA PRO A 43 11.55 3.23 15.25
C PRO A 43 10.42 2.90 16.25
N ALA A 44 10.08 3.82 17.15
CA ALA A 44 8.95 3.68 18.07
C ALA A 44 7.60 3.45 17.35
N CYS A 45 7.46 3.92 16.11
CA CYS A 45 6.26 3.71 15.31
C CYS A 45 6.16 2.29 14.73
N LYS A 46 7.21 1.46 14.77
CA LYS A 46 7.20 0.09 14.21
C LYS A 46 6.13 -0.81 14.85
N VAL A 47 5.61 -0.44 16.03
CA VAL A 47 4.45 -1.08 16.68
C VAL A 47 3.20 -1.12 15.80
N LEU A 48 3.10 -0.22 14.82
CA LEU A 48 2.02 -0.17 13.83
C LEU A 48 2.08 -1.33 12.81
N VAL A 49 3.26 -1.90 12.58
CA VAL A 49 3.49 -3.01 11.63
C VAL A 49 3.61 -4.33 12.37
N HIS A 50 4.34 -4.35 13.48
CA HIS A 50 4.54 -5.55 14.28
C HIS A 50 4.36 -5.27 15.77
N ARG A 51 3.37 -5.93 16.38
CA ARG A 51 3.00 -5.75 17.79
C ARG A 51 3.02 -7.09 18.53
N PRO A 52 4.19 -7.55 19.02
CA PRO A 52 4.32 -8.88 19.63
C PRO A 52 3.59 -9.01 20.96
N ASN A 53 3.44 -7.92 21.71
CA ASN A 53 2.75 -7.88 23.01
C ASN A 53 1.37 -7.18 22.90
N GLY A 54 0.75 -7.24 21.72
CA GLY A 54 -0.55 -6.62 21.47
C GLY A 54 -1.72 -7.44 22.02
N PRO A 55 -2.94 -6.86 22.08
CA PRO A 55 -4.13 -7.63 22.40
C PRO A 55 -4.31 -8.77 21.39
N GLU A 56 -4.58 -9.98 21.89
CA GLU A 56 -4.94 -11.13 21.04
C GLU A 56 -6.32 -10.87 20.42
N GLY A 57 -6.36 -10.68 19.10
CA GLY A 57 -7.61 -10.40 18.38
C GLY A 57 -8.10 -8.96 18.60
N MET A 58 -7.55 -8.01 17.85
CA MET A 58 -8.11 -6.67 17.75
C MET A 58 -9.39 -6.75 16.91
N SER A 59 -10.56 -6.72 17.56
CA SER A 59 -11.86 -6.81 16.86
C SER A 59 -12.16 -5.57 16.03
N GLU A 60 -11.71 -4.40 16.48
CA GLU A 60 -11.93 -3.11 15.84
C GLU A 60 -10.66 -2.24 15.91
N ASP A 61 -10.43 -1.43 14.87
CA ASP A 61 -9.33 -0.48 14.81
C ASP A 61 -9.65 0.74 15.70
N PRO A 62 -8.83 1.04 16.74
CA PRO A 62 -9.09 2.17 17.64
C PRO A 62 -8.78 3.54 17.03
N TYR A 63 -8.18 3.60 15.84
CA TYR A 63 -7.80 4.85 15.18
C TYR A 63 -9.02 5.70 14.78
N ILE A 64 -8.97 7.00 15.09
CA ILE A 64 -10.00 7.98 14.76
C ILE A 64 -9.48 8.89 13.63
N MET A 65 -10.11 8.83 12.46
CA MET A 65 -9.61 9.51 11.25
C MET A 65 -9.97 11.00 11.20
N GLU A 66 -11.12 11.34 11.78
CA GLU A 66 -11.72 12.67 11.82
C GLU A 66 -11.12 13.55 12.94
N GLU A 67 -10.30 12.96 13.82
CA GLU A 67 -9.66 13.68 14.91
C GLU A 67 -8.64 14.70 14.38
N GLU A 68 -8.69 15.92 14.93
CA GLU A 68 -7.80 17.01 14.54
C GLU A 68 -6.50 16.97 15.35
N GLU A 69 -6.58 16.61 16.63
CA GLU A 69 -5.41 16.54 17.51
C GLU A 69 -4.70 15.18 17.37
N PRO A 70 -3.44 15.14 16.88
CA PRO A 70 -2.74 13.87 16.64
C PRO A 70 -2.53 13.00 17.89
N SER A 71 -2.54 13.58 19.10
CA SER A 71 -2.43 12.81 20.34
C SER A 71 -3.70 11.99 20.61
N GLU A 72 -4.87 12.49 20.23
CA GLU A 72 -6.17 11.88 20.50
C GLU A 72 -6.63 10.94 19.39
N SER A 73 -5.91 10.90 18.26
CA SER A 73 -6.26 10.03 17.12
C SER A 73 -6.08 8.53 17.40
N ARG A 74 -5.43 8.17 18.53
CA ARG A 74 -5.13 6.80 18.96
C ARG A 74 -4.36 5.95 17.94
N ALA A 75 -3.56 6.59 17.07
CA ALA A 75 -2.84 5.88 16.03
C ALA A 75 -1.85 4.84 16.57
N LEU A 76 -1.14 5.14 17.67
CA LEU A 76 -0.23 4.18 18.32
C LEU A 76 -0.93 2.95 18.90
N GLU A 77 -2.24 2.97 19.07
CA GLU A 77 -3.03 1.83 19.53
C GLU A 77 -3.51 0.95 18.36
N SER A 78 -3.37 1.44 17.12
CA SER A 78 -3.80 0.81 15.87
C SER A 78 -2.68 -0.03 15.21
N SER A 79 -3.01 -0.67 14.09
CA SER A 79 -2.09 -1.32 13.13
C SER A 79 -2.27 -0.75 11.70
N LEU A 80 -1.37 -1.09 10.77
CA LEU A 80 -1.40 -0.60 9.36
C LEU A 80 -1.85 -1.67 8.36
N TRP A 81 -3.10 -2.10 8.47
CA TRP A 81 -3.69 -3.02 7.49
C TRP A 81 -3.83 -2.41 6.09
N GLU A 82 -3.80 -1.08 5.99
CA GLU A 82 -3.87 -0.38 4.72
C GLU A 82 -2.66 -0.70 3.84
N ILE A 83 -1.44 -0.63 4.41
CA ILE A 83 -0.23 -0.99 3.66
C ILE A 83 -0.19 -2.49 3.38
N GLN A 84 -0.65 -3.33 4.32
CA GLN A 84 -0.76 -4.78 4.08
C GLN A 84 -1.67 -5.08 2.88
N SER A 85 -2.76 -4.33 2.72
CA SER A 85 -3.67 -4.46 1.58
C SER A 85 -3.01 -4.05 0.26
N LEU A 86 -2.20 -2.98 0.28
CA LEU A 86 -1.43 -2.51 -0.88
C LEU A 86 -0.34 -3.51 -1.35
N GLN A 87 0.02 -4.51 -0.56
CA GLN A 87 0.90 -5.60 -1.01
C GLN A 87 0.27 -6.46 -2.11
N ASN A 88 -1.05 -6.43 -2.25
CA ASN A 88 -1.81 -7.11 -3.31
C ASN A 88 -2.36 -6.12 -4.35
N HIS A 89 -1.63 -5.03 -4.60
CA HIS A 89 -2.03 -4.01 -5.58
C HIS A 89 -1.82 -4.50 -7.03
N TYR A 90 -2.67 -4.07 -7.96
CA TYR A 90 -2.61 -4.49 -9.37
C TYR A 90 -1.30 -4.07 -10.06
N HIS A 91 -0.71 -2.94 -9.66
CA HIS A 91 0.56 -2.47 -10.16
C HIS A 91 1.72 -3.15 -9.41
N PRO A 92 2.59 -3.93 -10.09
CA PRO A 92 3.59 -4.76 -9.43
C PRO A 92 4.62 -3.95 -8.65
N ASP A 93 4.99 -2.74 -9.10
CA ASP A 93 5.97 -1.92 -8.38
C ASP A 93 5.40 -1.38 -7.06
N VAL A 94 4.09 -1.11 -6.99
CA VAL A 94 3.42 -0.68 -5.76
C VAL A 94 3.36 -1.84 -4.77
N ALA A 95 2.95 -3.03 -5.25
CA ALA A 95 2.93 -4.24 -4.45
C ALA A 95 4.31 -4.55 -3.84
N ARG A 96 5.38 -4.45 -4.67
CA ARG A 96 6.76 -4.64 -4.21
C ARG A 96 7.18 -3.58 -3.19
N ALA A 97 6.88 -2.31 -3.43
CA ALA A 97 7.20 -1.22 -2.49
C ALA A 97 6.50 -1.44 -1.14
N ALA A 98 5.23 -1.82 -1.13
CA ALA A 98 4.48 -2.11 0.11
C ALA A 98 5.04 -3.33 0.86
N ALA A 99 5.48 -4.36 0.12
CA ALA A 99 6.03 -5.58 0.70
C ALA A 99 7.38 -5.38 1.41
N VAL A 100 8.07 -4.25 1.19
CA VAL A 100 9.32 -3.91 1.89
C VAL A 100 9.10 -3.85 3.41
N LEU A 101 7.91 -3.45 3.88
CA LEU A 101 7.60 -3.41 5.32
C LEU A 101 7.52 -4.80 5.98
N ASN A 102 7.40 -5.88 5.22
CA ASN A 102 7.45 -7.24 5.76
C ASN A 102 8.88 -7.65 6.15
N GLN A 103 9.88 -6.91 5.68
CA GLN A 103 11.29 -7.18 5.91
C GLN A 103 11.85 -6.18 6.93
N SER A 104 13.01 -6.51 7.51
CA SER A 104 13.74 -5.56 8.34
C SER A 104 14.23 -4.39 7.48
N LEU A 105 13.68 -3.20 7.71
CA LEU A 105 14.13 -1.98 7.04
C LEU A 105 15.60 -1.67 7.37
N SER A 106 16.38 -1.35 6.36
CA SER A 106 17.72 -0.77 6.50
C SER A 106 17.67 0.59 7.20
N GLU A 107 18.78 1.01 7.81
CA GLU A 107 18.88 2.35 8.43
C GLU A 107 18.97 3.48 7.39
N MET A 108 19.47 3.18 6.19
CA MET A 108 19.61 4.16 5.11
C MET A 108 18.24 4.49 4.51
N GLU A 109 17.95 5.79 4.40
CA GLU A 109 16.73 6.30 3.79
C GLU A 109 16.77 6.18 2.26
N ASP A 110 15.59 5.96 1.68
CA ASP A 110 15.42 5.98 0.24
C ASP A 110 15.34 7.43 -0.25
N ASP A 111 16.02 7.75 -1.35
CA ASP A 111 15.84 9.03 -2.04
C ASP A 111 14.53 9.02 -2.81
N ILE A 112 13.60 9.88 -2.39
CA ILE A 112 12.26 10.00 -2.97
C ILE A 112 12.14 11.17 -3.96
N SER A 113 13.20 11.95 -4.16
CA SER A 113 13.15 13.20 -4.93
C SER A 113 12.65 12.98 -6.35
N GLY A 114 13.13 11.92 -7.02
CA GLY A 114 12.70 11.56 -8.38
C GLY A 114 11.29 10.95 -8.49
N LEU A 115 10.61 10.72 -7.37
CA LEU A 115 9.26 10.16 -7.33
C LEU A 115 8.18 11.25 -7.20
N LEU A 116 8.57 12.47 -6.77
CA LEU A 116 7.64 13.60 -6.58
C LEU A 116 7.01 14.06 -7.89
N ASP A 117 7.79 14.06 -8.98
CA ASP A 117 7.35 14.53 -10.29
C ASP A 117 6.73 13.41 -11.14
N LEU A 118 6.63 12.19 -10.60
CA LEU A 118 6.14 11.04 -11.36
C LEU A 118 4.67 11.21 -11.71
N SER A 119 4.38 11.23 -13.00
CA SER A 119 3.02 11.28 -13.54
C SER A 119 2.54 9.91 -14.04
N ALA A 120 1.22 9.74 -14.13
CA ALA A 120 0.63 8.56 -14.77
C ALA A 120 1.13 8.35 -16.21
N TYR A 121 1.40 9.44 -16.95
CA TYR A 121 1.94 9.37 -18.31
C TYR A 121 3.35 8.78 -18.32
N GLU A 122 4.24 9.24 -17.44
CA GLU A 122 5.60 8.72 -17.37
C GLU A 122 5.63 7.28 -16.87
N LEU A 123 4.73 6.91 -15.97
CA LEU A 123 4.58 5.52 -15.53
C LEU A 123 4.20 4.61 -16.71
N PHE A 124 3.23 5.04 -17.52
CA PHE A 124 2.81 4.33 -18.71
C PHE A 124 3.91 4.27 -19.80
N ASP A 125 4.57 5.40 -20.07
CA ASP A 125 5.64 5.48 -21.05
C ASP A 125 6.85 4.61 -20.66
N LYS A 126 7.17 4.54 -19.36
CA LYS A 126 8.16 3.58 -18.83
C LYS A 126 7.76 2.14 -19.10
N GLU A 127 6.49 1.78 -18.93
CA GLU A 127 6.01 0.42 -19.14
C GLU A 127 6.08 0.00 -20.61
N ILE A 128 5.68 0.87 -21.55
CA ILE A 128 5.78 0.61 -22.99
C ILE A 128 7.24 0.41 -23.43
N LYS A 129 8.16 1.15 -22.82
CA LYS A 129 9.60 1.06 -23.14
C LYS A 129 10.27 -0.18 -22.56
N LYS A 130 9.65 -0.88 -21.60
CA LYS A 130 10.19 -2.14 -21.08
C LYS A 130 10.14 -3.19 -22.20
N LYS A 131 11.29 -3.81 -22.47
CA LYS A 131 11.34 -4.96 -23.38
C LYS A 131 10.68 -6.15 -22.71
N ALA A 132 9.47 -6.49 -23.12
CA ALA A 132 8.83 -7.74 -22.73
C ALA A 132 9.67 -8.91 -23.28
N VAL A 133 10.15 -9.77 -22.39
CA VAL A 133 10.95 -10.95 -22.76
C VAL A 133 10.05 -12.11 -23.18
N ASP A 134 8.82 -12.16 -22.66
CA ASP A 134 7.83 -13.18 -22.95
C ASP A 134 6.43 -12.55 -22.92
N VAL A 135 5.57 -12.93 -23.88
CA VAL A 135 4.18 -12.46 -23.91
C VAL A 135 3.34 -13.58 -23.29
N PRO A 136 2.82 -13.40 -22.05
CA PRO A 136 2.01 -14.43 -21.44
C PRO A 136 0.73 -14.62 -22.25
N LEU A 137 0.59 -15.83 -22.81
CA LEU A 137 -0.62 -16.24 -23.52
C LEU A 137 -1.52 -17.00 -22.55
N GLU A 138 -2.80 -16.64 -22.52
CA GLU A 138 -3.81 -17.42 -21.82
C GLU A 138 -4.02 -18.74 -22.57
N PHE A 139 -3.81 -19.87 -21.90
CA PHE A 139 -3.99 -21.21 -22.48
C PHE A 139 -5.46 -21.55 -22.63
N GLU A 140 -6.30 -21.02 -21.75
CA GLU A 140 -7.74 -21.26 -21.81
C GLU A 140 -8.37 -20.56 -23.01
N ARG A 141 -8.96 -21.35 -23.92
CA ARG A 141 -9.71 -20.80 -25.04
C ARG A 141 -10.95 -20.06 -24.55
N ILE A 142 -11.05 -18.80 -24.95
CA ILE A 142 -12.23 -17.97 -24.76
C ILE A 142 -13.43 -18.63 -25.48
N ARG A 143 -14.52 -18.87 -24.75
CA ARG A 143 -15.76 -19.45 -25.30
C ARG A 143 -16.84 -18.40 -25.58
N GLY A 144 -16.69 -17.21 -25.02
CA GLY A 144 -17.60 -16.06 -25.13
C GLY A 144 -16.99 -14.83 -24.46
N LEU A 145 -17.72 -13.71 -24.38
CA LEU A 145 -17.23 -12.47 -23.76
C LEU A 145 -17.00 -12.62 -22.24
N PHE A 146 -17.82 -13.45 -21.57
CA PHE A 146 -17.69 -13.80 -20.15
C PHE A 146 -17.23 -15.25 -20.02
N GLY A 147 -16.41 -15.51 -19.00
CA GLY A 147 -15.31 -16.46 -19.01
C GLY A 147 -15.63 -17.96 -18.98
N LYS A 148 -14.92 -18.65 -18.09
CA LYS A 148 -14.47 -20.05 -18.14
C LYS A 148 -15.61 -21.09 -18.13
N LYS A 149 -15.26 -22.37 -18.28
CA LYS A 149 -16.22 -23.48 -18.10
C LYS A 149 -16.68 -23.49 -16.62
N ASN A 150 -17.96 -23.17 -16.37
CA ASN A 150 -18.62 -22.94 -15.07
C ASN A 150 -18.53 -21.51 -14.50
N ASP A 151 -18.33 -20.50 -15.36
CA ASP A 151 -18.46 -19.11 -14.92
C ASP A 151 -19.94 -18.73 -14.77
N ILE A 152 -20.35 -18.44 -13.53
CA ILE A 152 -21.69 -17.95 -13.16
C ILE A 152 -22.11 -16.73 -13.99
N PHE A 153 -21.16 -15.90 -14.44
CA PHE A 153 -21.48 -14.76 -15.30
C PHE A 153 -21.92 -15.19 -16.69
N ALA A 154 -21.35 -16.27 -17.25
CA ALA A 154 -21.76 -16.78 -18.55
C ALA A 154 -23.16 -17.41 -18.50
N GLU A 155 -23.58 -17.96 -17.35
CA GLU A 155 -24.93 -18.50 -17.16
C GLU A 155 -26.01 -17.41 -17.06
N HIS A 156 -25.70 -16.27 -16.43
CA HIS A 156 -26.68 -15.20 -16.20
C HIS A 156 -26.72 -14.10 -17.26
N PHE A 157 -25.67 -13.95 -18.08
CA PHE A 157 -25.56 -12.93 -19.14
C PHE A 157 -25.59 -13.50 -20.56
N ALA A 158 -25.96 -14.77 -20.73
CA ALA A 158 -26.32 -15.29 -22.06
C ALA A 158 -27.65 -14.65 -22.48
N LEU A 159 -27.65 -13.95 -23.62
CA LEU A 159 -28.88 -13.49 -24.28
C LEU A 159 -29.62 -14.73 -24.82
N ASP A 160 -30.90 -14.87 -24.48
CA ASP A 160 -31.81 -15.89 -25.03
C ASP A 160 -31.88 -15.87 -26.57
#